data_AF-A0A5C1QCN7-F1
#
_entry.id   AF-A0A5C1QCN7-F1
#
_cell.length_a   1.000
_cell.length_b   1.000
_cell.length_c   1.000
_cell.angle_alpha   90.00
_cell.angle_beta   90.00
_cell.angle_gamma   90.00
#
_symmetry.space_group_name_H-M   'P 1'
#
loop_
_entity.id
_entity.type
_entity.pdbx_description
1 polymer ?
#
loop_
_entity_poly.entity_id
_entity_poly.type
_entity_poly.pdbx_seq_one_letter_code
_entity_poly.pdbx_strand_id
1 'polypeptide(L)'
;MKKVNFLILLFSISFILIAQEDSFFFEDDFNMDEEETSLIMVNSGGLAGFNTQYIDGEWRGAAYLDIDITGESSSFDIIGNFDVKLENFNDFCDFPLQNSPYRAFTFIDTLYIRYYNSMFDLEVGLLKPIWGNADGIHAVDLLNPLDYSDPFGTSYLDSKISQQMVKVNVPIGVNSLLEVSYLPSFQGDNIPLSGTWTPAYIKNMEETIYLMAYPSILEQVTASLPNNTPQSIIESSADQQSKNAASTIVSTINFDEAEYFIDSQVAARFTTSLNYMDLGFTYYYGFLKQPTLDPADVLENLRLNLIYNRVQTIGFDIAAQIGSFNTKGELAYNLTNDLDGSDPAVNNNSVKYILGFDINLPINNMNILLQGVGDVILSSSNIGVLDPQYSTSDEYWTLSIMGRVSDSYLNEKLSLEITGSYSIVDRDFMAKPKATYSINDNSKIYAQYLLLEGGATTTFGQYDNNDTLTIGLDFIF
;
A
#
# COMPACT_ATOMS: atom_id res chain seq x y z
N MET A 1 20.35 29.55 -14.68
CA MET A 1 20.90 28.22 -15.01
C MET A 1 21.08 27.33 -13.78
N LYS A 2 21.84 27.72 -12.73
CA LYS A 2 22.00 26.87 -11.52
C LYS A 2 20.70 26.64 -10.71
N LYS A 3 19.79 27.62 -10.59
CA LYS A 3 18.51 27.47 -9.87
C LYS A 3 17.51 26.53 -10.56
N VAL A 4 17.52 26.46 -11.89
CA VAL A 4 16.58 25.64 -12.68
C VAL A 4 16.99 24.17 -12.67
N ASN A 5 18.28 23.87 -12.83
CA ASN A 5 18.81 22.49 -12.73
C ASN A 5 18.66 21.89 -11.33
N PHE A 6 18.43 22.74 -10.32
CA PHE A 6 18.28 22.36 -8.93
C PHE A 6 16.80 22.16 -8.54
N LEU A 7 15.90 22.98 -9.10
CA LEU A 7 14.45 22.71 -9.08
C LEU A 7 14.10 21.38 -9.78
N ILE A 8 14.80 21.03 -10.85
CA ILE A 8 14.60 19.77 -11.58
C ILE A 8 14.98 18.54 -10.71
N LEU A 9 15.99 18.66 -9.84
CA LEU A 9 16.38 17.61 -8.88
C LEU A 9 15.36 17.47 -7.72
N LEU A 10 14.62 18.55 -7.46
CA LEU A 10 13.65 18.72 -6.38
C LEU A 10 12.34 17.97 -6.61
N PHE A 11 11.91 17.85 -7.87
CA PHE A 11 10.61 17.29 -8.25
C PHE A 11 10.69 15.91 -8.90
N SER A 12 11.88 15.47 -9.31
CA SER A 12 12.15 14.04 -9.52
C SER A 12 11.86 13.18 -8.28
N ILE A 13 11.81 13.80 -7.10
CA ILE A 13 11.50 13.21 -5.80
C ILE A 13 9.98 12.97 -5.64
N SER A 14 9.15 13.83 -6.24
CA SER A 14 7.70 13.69 -6.21
C SER A 14 7.19 12.60 -7.16
N PHE A 15 7.94 12.33 -8.25
CA PHE A 15 7.75 11.11 -9.05
C PHE A 15 7.94 9.83 -8.22
N ILE A 16 8.73 9.88 -7.14
CA ILE A 16 8.94 8.76 -6.22
C ILE A 16 7.74 8.55 -5.29
N LEU A 17 6.92 9.57 -5.01
CA LEU A 17 5.63 9.37 -4.33
C LEU A 17 4.73 8.51 -5.23
N ILE A 18 4.55 8.88 -6.50
CA ILE A 18 3.68 8.17 -7.45
C ILE A 18 4.18 6.77 -7.78
N ALA A 19 5.50 6.59 -7.91
CA ALA A 19 6.11 5.27 -8.13
C ALA A 19 5.85 4.29 -6.96
N GLN A 20 5.49 4.78 -5.78
CA GLN A 20 5.06 3.93 -4.67
C GLN A 20 3.60 3.47 -4.74
N GLU A 21 2.75 4.07 -5.59
CA GLU A 21 1.39 3.51 -5.77
C GLU A 21 1.47 2.08 -6.34
N ASP A 22 2.56 1.76 -7.05
CA ASP A 22 2.87 0.45 -7.59
C ASP A 22 3.63 -0.41 -6.55
N SER A 23 3.14 -0.49 -5.32
CA SER A 23 3.67 -1.49 -4.37
C SER A 23 3.29 -2.88 -4.82
N PHE A 24 4.31 -3.70 -4.97
CA PHE A 24 4.17 -5.02 -5.54
C PHE A 24 3.94 -6.04 -4.44
N PHE A 25 2.68 -6.15 -4.03
CA PHE A 25 2.25 -7.23 -3.18
C PHE A 25 2.02 -8.45 -4.05
N PHE A 26 2.70 -9.54 -3.70
CA PHE A 26 2.42 -10.83 -4.28
C PHE A 26 1.61 -11.59 -3.25
N GLU A 27 0.48 -12.15 -3.70
CA GLU A 27 -0.13 -13.26 -3.00
C GLU A 27 0.91 -14.39 -3.02
N ASP A 28 1.62 -14.55 -1.90
CA ASP A 28 2.14 -15.85 -1.57
C ASP A 28 0.89 -16.75 -1.46
N ASP A 29 0.90 -17.95 -2.05
CA ASP A 29 -0.18 -18.97 -1.85
C ASP A 29 -0.32 -19.41 -0.37
N PHE A 30 0.29 -18.68 0.56
CA PHE A 30 0.00 -18.67 1.98
C PHE A 30 -1.27 -17.85 2.28
N ASN A 31 -2.37 -18.22 1.62
CA ASN A 31 -3.53 -18.43 2.47
C ASN A 31 -3.12 -19.62 3.35
N MET A 32 -2.76 -19.36 4.61
CA MET A 32 -3.12 -20.35 5.61
C MET A 32 -4.62 -20.52 5.40
N ASP A 33 -5.01 -21.64 4.80
CA ASP A 33 -6.40 -22.07 4.84
C ASP A 33 -6.86 -21.80 6.27
N GLU A 34 -8.00 -21.11 6.45
CA GLU A 34 -8.55 -20.83 7.78
C GLU A 34 -8.62 -22.12 8.65
N GLU A 35 -8.57 -23.29 8.00
CA GLU A 35 -8.43 -24.63 8.58
C GLU A 35 -7.14 -24.89 9.40
N GLU A 36 -6.03 -24.16 9.21
CA GLU A 36 -4.76 -24.41 9.92
C GLU A 36 -4.61 -23.64 11.25
N THR A 37 -5.64 -22.90 11.70
CA THR A 37 -5.66 -22.31 13.03
C THR A 37 -6.04 -23.33 14.11
N SER A 38 -5.41 -23.26 15.29
CA SER A 38 -5.81 -24.09 16.43
C SER A 38 -7.14 -23.60 16.99
N LEU A 39 -8.24 -24.09 16.41
CA LEU A 39 -9.60 -23.63 16.71
C LEU A 39 -10.14 -24.25 18.00
N ILE A 40 -10.62 -23.40 18.91
CA ILE A 40 -11.39 -23.79 20.09
C ILE A 40 -12.85 -23.39 19.87
N MET A 41 -13.73 -24.39 19.85
CA MET A 41 -15.18 -24.17 19.84
C MET A 41 -15.62 -23.60 21.19
N VAL A 42 -16.17 -22.38 21.18
CA VAL A 42 -16.77 -21.77 22.37
C VAL A 42 -18.23 -22.23 22.48
N ASN A 43 -18.71 -22.45 23.70
CA ASN A 43 -19.96 -23.14 24.06
C ASN A 43 -21.28 -22.45 23.59
N SER A 44 -21.21 -21.54 22.63
CA SER A 44 -22.32 -20.82 21.99
C SER A 44 -22.25 -20.79 20.46
N GLY A 45 -21.34 -21.56 19.83
CA GLY A 45 -21.20 -21.61 18.36
C GLY A 45 -20.12 -20.70 17.78
N GLY A 46 -19.35 -19.98 18.62
CA GLY A 46 -18.23 -19.17 18.18
C GLY A 46 -16.93 -19.95 18.01
N LEU A 47 -16.05 -19.44 17.13
CA LEU A 47 -14.71 -19.94 16.84
C LEU A 47 -13.68 -18.98 17.43
N ALA A 48 -12.65 -19.52 18.08
CA ALA A 48 -11.49 -18.73 18.50
C ALA A 48 -10.21 -19.46 18.11
N GLY A 49 -9.22 -18.74 17.60
CA GLY A 49 -7.95 -19.29 17.15
C GLY A 49 -6.79 -18.40 17.54
N PHE A 50 -5.60 -18.97 17.64
CA PHE A 50 -4.37 -18.18 17.75
C PHE A 50 -3.26 -18.84 16.93
N ASN A 51 -2.38 -18.01 16.39
CA ASN A 51 -1.18 -18.41 15.68
C ASN A 51 -0.01 -17.55 16.17
N THR A 52 1.20 -18.13 16.19
CA THR A 52 2.45 -17.44 16.51
C THR A 52 3.54 -17.86 15.53
N GLN A 53 4.31 -16.91 15.04
CA GLN A 53 5.40 -17.05 14.10
C GLN A 53 6.66 -16.35 14.64
N TYR A 54 7.85 -16.80 14.27
CA TYR A 54 9.11 -16.16 14.66
C TYR A 54 9.91 -15.76 13.41
N ILE A 55 10.06 -14.46 13.16
CA ILE A 55 10.65 -13.89 11.94
C ILE A 55 11.62 -12.78 12.34
N ASP A 56 12.83 -12.78 11.76
CA ASP A 56 13.84 -11.72 11.92
C ASP A 56 14.21 -11.34 13.36
N GLY A 57 14.13 -12.29 14.29
CA GLY A 57 14.45 -12.06 15.70
C GLY A 57 13.27 -11.65 16.58
N GLU A 58 12.06 -11.58 16.01
CA GLU A 58 10.84 -11.11 16.67
C GLU A 58 9.77 -12.22 16.70
N TRP A 59 8.96 -12.26 17.77
CA TRP A 59 7.75 -13.08 17.80
C TRP A 59 6.58 -12.26 17.27
N ARG A 60 5.85 -12.80 16.30
CA ARG A 60 4.60 -12.26 15.79
C ARG A 60 3.50 -13.27 16.07
N GLY A 61 2.28 -12.83 16.30
CA GLY A 61 1.15 -13.73 16.46
C GLY A 61 -0.14 -13.03 16.10
N ALA A 62 -1.13 -13.82 15.72
CA ALA A 62 -2.48 -13.35 15.43
C ALA A 62 -3.46 -14.14 16.30
N ALA A 63 -4.49 -13.48 16.80
CA ALA A 63 -5.62 -14.08 17.49
C ALA A 63 -6.91 -13.77 16.73
N TYR A 64 -7.73 -14.78 16.58
CA TYR A 64 -9.01 -14.74 15.88
C TYR A 64 -10.13 -15.00 16.88
N LEU A 65 -11.21 -14.25 16.77
CA LEU A 65 -12.45 -14.47 17.50
C LEU A 65 -13.64 -14.21 16.59
N ASP A 66 -14.49 -15.22 16.46
CA ASP A 66 -15.80 -15.13 15.83
C ASP A 66 -16.88 -15.64 16.78
N ILE A 67 -17.95 -14.87 16.93
CA ILE A 67 -19.08 -15.18 17.79
C ILE A 67 -20.36 -15.07 16.97
N ASP A 68 -20.86 -16.23 16.56
CA ASP A 68 -22.13 -16.36 15.86
C ASP A 68 -23.31 -16.43 16.82
N ILE A 69 -24.35 -15.63 16.54
CA ILE A 69 -25.64 -15.71 17.23
C ILE A 69 -26.77 -15.77 16.19
N THR A 70 -27.44 -16.92 16.15
CA THR A 70 -28.42 -17.26 15.12
C THR A 70 -29.87 -17.17 15.61
N GLY A 71 -30.76 -16.65 14.77
CA GLY A 71 -32.22 -16.62 14.96
C GLY A 71 -32.97 -17.17 13.74
N GLU A 72 -34.31 -17.33 13.84
CA GLU A 72 -35.12 -18.00 12.81
C GLU A 72 -35.11 -17.33 11.42
N SER A 73 -34.83 -16.03 11.32
CA SER A 73 -34.90 -15.25 10.07
C SER A 73 -33.75 -14.27 9.87
N SER A 74 -32.84 -14.20 10.84
CA SER A 74 -31.73 -13.26 10.86
C SER A 74 -30.67 -13.77 11.83
N SER A 75 -29.42 -13.45 11.53
CA SER A 75 -28.30 -13.79 12.38
C SER A 75 -27.37 -12.59 12.49
N PHE A 76 -26.54 -12.61 13.53
CA PHE A 76 -25.45 -11.66 13.65
C PHE A 76 -24.19 -12.35 14.12
N ASP A 77 -23.07 -11.84 13.63
CA ASP A 77 -21.74 -12.32 13.96
C ASP A 77 -20.94 -11.14 14.53
N ILE A 78 -20.08 -11.42 15.50
CA ILE A 78 -19.07 -10.48 15.97
C ILE A 78 -17.72 -11.08 15.61
N ILE A 79 -17.03 -10.44 14.66
CA ILE A 79 -15.79 -10.95 14.08
C ILE A 79 -14.66 -10.00 14.47
N GLY A 80 -13.60 -10.55 15.04
CA GLY A 80 -12.43 -9.82 15.48
C GLY A 80 -11.13 -10.57 15.16
N ASN A 81 -10.24 -9.87 14.46
CA ASN A 81 -8.86 -10.29 14.23
C ASN A 81 -7.92 -9.34 14.99
N PHE A 82 -6.98 -9.91 15.71
CA PHE A 82 -6.04 -9.19 16.54
C PHE A 82 -4.61 -9.60 16.21
N ASP A 83 -3.77 -8.64 15.86
CA ASP A 83 -2.34 -8.86 15.65
C ASP A 83 -1.55 -8.49 16.90
N VAL A 84 -0.66 -9.39 17.32
CA VAL A 84 0.19 -9.22 18.49
C VAL A 84 1.65 -9.37 18.04
N LYS A 85 2.36 -8.24 17.97
CA LYS A 85 3.81 -8.22 17.77
C LYS A 85 4.54 -8.13 19.12
N LEU A 86 5.48 -9.03 19.38
CA LEU A 86 6.29 -9.08 20.59
C LEU A 86 7.78 -9.02 20.22
N GLU A 87 8.44 -7.91 20.57
CA GLU A 87 9.87 -7.70 20.32
C GLU A 87 10.74 -8.30 21.45
N ASN A 88 10.26 -8.35 22.71
CA ASN A 88 10.88 -9.10 23.80
C ASN A 88 9.86 -9.82 24.70
N PHE A 89 10.22 -11.00 25.23
CA PHE A 89 9.36 -11.78 26.15
C PHE A 89 9.03 -11.05 27.47
N ASN A 90 9.81 -10.02 27.84
CA ASN A 90 9.54 -9.17 29.00
C ASN A 90 8.45 -8.11 28.75
N ASP A 91 8.11 -7.81 27.50
CA ASP A 91 7.16 -6.75 27.14
C ASP A 91 5.71 -7.13 27.44
N PHE A 92 5.42 -8.42 27.67
CA PHE A 92 4.09 -8.86 28.12
C PHE A 92 3.69 -8.24 29.48
N CYS A 93 4.67 -7.82 30.28
CA CYS A 93 4.45 -7.25 31.62
C CYS A 93 4.46 -5.72 31.66
N ASP A 94 5.01 -5.04 30.66
CA ASP A 94 5.14 -3.59 30.59
C ASP A 94 4.47 -3.06 29.30
N PHE A 95 3.14 -3.23 29.20
CA PHE A 95 2.35 -2.58 28.15
C PHE A 95 2.24 -1.07 28.45
N PRO A 96 2.92 -0.18 27.71
CA PRO A 96 2.86 1.24 27.97
C PRO A 96 1.68 1.82 27.17
N LEU A 97 0.53 1.99 27.84
CA LEU A 97 -0.52 2.91 27.41
C LEU A 97 -0.01 4.36 27.56
N GLN A 98 0.93 4.78 26.72
CA GLN A 98 1.43 6.15 26.77
C GLN A 98 1.54 6.80 25.38
N ASN A 99 0.63 7.75 25.17
CA ASN A 99 0.76 8.96 24.35
C ASN A 99 0.55 8.88 22.82
N SER A 100 -0.45 8.15 22.35
CA SER A 100 -1.22 8.59 21.16
C SER A 100 -2.57 7.85 21.09
N PRO A 101 -3.72 8.54 20.92
CA PRO A 101 -5.02 7.89 20.78
C PRO A 101 -5.11 6.96 19.56
N TYR A 102 -4.20 7.09 18.59
CA TYR A 102 -4.12 6.23 17.39
C TYR A 102 -3.29 4.96 17.59
N ARG A 103 -2.41 4.89 18.61
CA ARG A 103 -1.60 3.69 18.88
C ARG A 103 -2.26 2.67 19.80
N ALA A 104 -3.37 3.02 20.45
CA ALA A 104 -4.09 2.08 21.31
C ALA A 104 -4.80 0.95 20.53
N PHE A 105 -4.81 1.01 19.19
CA PHE A 105 -5.44 0.04 18.29
C PHE A 105 -4.47 -0.73 17.39
N THR A 106 -3.14 -0.58 17.54
CA THR A 106 -2.16 -1.26 16.67
C THR A 106 -2.17 -2.78 16.77
N PHE A 107 -2.97 -3.35 17.68
CA PHE A 107 -3.17 -4.79 17.82
C PHE A 107 -4.53 -5.27 17.29
N ILE A 108 -5.44 -4.37 16.90
CA ILE A 108 -6.75 -4.76 16.34
C ILE A 108 -6.64 -4.63 14.84
N ASP A 109 -6.61 -5.76 14.16
CA ASP A 109 -6.50 -5.76 12.71
C ASP A 109 -7.85 -5.50 12.05
N THR A 110 -8.87 -6.28 12.42
CA THR A 110 -10.26 -6.03 12.07
C THR A 110 -11.15 -6.31 13.26
N LEU A 111 -12.26 -5.58 13.38
CA LEU A 111 -13.24 -5.79 14.44
C LEU A 111 -14.57 -5.20 14.00
N TYR A 112 -15.53 -6.06 13.68
CA TYR A 112 -16.81 -5.61 13.16
C TYR A 112 -17.95 -6.53 13.59
N ILE A 113 -19.15 -5.96 13.52
CA ILE A 113 -20.39 -6.70 13.69
C ILE A 113 -20.99 -6.85 12.30
N ARG A 114 -21.37 -8.08 11.96
CA ARG A 114 -22.13 -8.39 10.75
C ARG A 114 -23.55 -8.76 11.15
N TYR A 115 -24.53 -8.13 10.53
CA TYR A 115 -25.94 -8.53 10.60
C TYR A 115 -26.38 -8.94 9.20
N TYR A 116 -26.89 -10.17 9.05
CA TYR A 116 -27.32 -10.67 7.75
C TYR A 116 -28.75 -11.24 7.82
N ASN A 117 -29.47 -11.04 6.72
CA ASN A 117 -30.80 -11.60 6.49
C ASN A 117 -30.98 -11.87 4.99
N SER A 118 -32.17 -12.34 4.59
CA SER A 118 -32.42 -12.71 3.19
C SER A 118 -32.37 -11.55 2.18
N MET A 119 -32.36 -10.29 2.62
CA MET A 119 -32.39 -9.10 1.76
C MET A 119 -31.05 -8.37 1.68
N PHE A 120 -30.27 -8.37 2.75
CA PHE A 120 -28.98 -7.68 2.81
C PHE A 120 -28.12 -8.16 3.98
N ASP A 121 -26.83 -7.89 3.85
CA ASP A 121 -25.84 -7.99 4.91
C ASP A 121 -25.33 -6.59 5.24
N LEU A 122 -25.29 -6.26 6.52
CA LEU A 122 -24.78 -5.00 7.05
C LEU A 122 -23.57 -5.31 7.91
N GLU A 123 -22.45 -4.67 7.62
CA GLU A 123 -21.22 -4.78 8.40
C GLU A 123 -20.82 -3.41 8.92
N VAL A 124 -20.50 -3.33 10.22
CA VAL A 124 -20.13 -2.08 10.89
C VAL A 124 -18.95 -2.32 11.82
N GLY A 125 -17.87 -1.57 11.63
CA GLY A 125 -16.67 -1.69 12.47
C GLY A 125 -15.39 -1.31 11.72
N LEU A 126 -14.29 -1.98 12.04
CA LEU A 126 -13.02 -1.92 11.32
C LEU A 126 -12.97 -3.04 10.27
N LEU A 127 -12.98 -2.67 8.99
CA LEU A 127 -13.06 -3.60 7.86
C LEU A 127 -11.93 -3.40 6.86
N LYS A 128 -11.57 -4.48 6.15
CA LYS A 128 -10.61 -4.53 5.02
C LYS A 128 -11.18 -5.31 3.80
N PRO A 129 -12.35 -4.92 3.25
CA PRO A 129 -12.89 -5.63 2.08
C PRO A 129 -11.93 -5.54 0.90
N ILE A 130 -11.84 -6.58 0.07
CA ILE A 130 -11.08 -6.55 -1.19
C ILE A 130 -12.03 -6.37 -2.37
N TRP A 131 -11.69 -5.46 -3.28
CA TRP A 131 -12.41 -5.25 -4.54
C TRP A 131 -11.50 -5.47 -5.74
N GLY A 132 -12.06 -5.96 -6.83
CA GLY A 132 -11.30 -6.37 -8.01
C GLY A 132 -11.20 -7.89 -8.15
N ASN A 133 -10.49 -8.34 -9.18
CA ASN A 133 -10.24 -9.76 -9.48
C ASN A 133 -8.77 -10.07 -9.77
N ALA A 134 -7.92 -9.05 -9.97
CA ALA A 134 -6.48 -9.24 -10.19
C ALA A 134 -5.80 -9.88 -8.96
N ASP A 135 -4.60 -10.40 -9.14
CA ASP A 135 -3.85 -11.06 -8.07
C ASP A 135 -2.85 -10.07 -7.45
N GLY A 136 -2.90 -9.91 -6.12
CA GLY A 136 -1.97 -9.10 -5.33
C GLY A 136 -2.00 -7.58 -5.53
N ILE A 137 -2.45 -7.07 -6.67
CA ILE A 137 -2.56 -5.62 -6.93
C ILE A 137 -3.90 -5.34 -7.60
N HIS A 138 -4.54 -4.25 -7.20
CA HIS A 138 -5.84 -3.84 -7.71
C HIS A 138 -5.86 -2.37 -8.14
N ALA A 139 -6.53 -2.10 -9.25
CA ALA A 139 -6.80 -0.74 -9.73
C ALA A 139 -8.11 -0.18 -9.15
N VAL A 140 -9.04 -1.05 -8.76
CA VAL A 140 -10.38 -0.66 -8.30
C VAL A 140 -10.60 -0.77 -6.79
N ASP A 141 -9.59 -1.23 -6.04
CA ASP A 141 -9.63 -1.34 -4.58
C ASP A 141 -9.08 -0.08 -3.91
N LEU A 142 -9.99 0.78 -3.43
CA LEU A 142 -9.66 2.14 -2.98
C LEU A 142 -10.12 2.41 -1.54
N LEU A 143 -10.77 1.44 -0.89
CA LEU A 143 -11.42 1.69 0.39
C LEU A 143 -10.40 1.86 1.52
N ASN A 144 -9.43 0.96 1.55
CA ASN A 144 -8.42 0.88 2.60
C ASN A 144 -7.09 1.44 2.12
N PRO A 145 -6.36 2.18 2.97
CA PRO A 145 -4.97 2.50 2.72
C PRO A 145 -4.09 1.25 2.91
N LEU A 146 -2.85 1.33 2.44
CA LEU A 146 -1.84 0.27 2.53
C LEU A 146 -0.72 0.66 3.51
N ASP A 147 -0.15 -0.34 4.18
CA ASP A 147 1.04 -0.24 4.98
C ASP A 147 2.28 -0.64 4.18
N TYR A 148 3.14 0.34 3.91
CA TYR A 148 4.39 0.18 3.19
C TYR A 148 5.58 -0.09 4.12
N SER A 149 5.33 -0.41 5.39
CA SER A 149 6.40 -0.69 6.34
C SER A 149 7.20 -1.94 5.99
N ASP A 150 6.63 -2.91 5.25
CA ASP A 150 7.29 -4.09 4.70
C ASP A 150 6.68 -4.52 3.34
N PRO A 151 6.94 -3.78 2.25
CA PRO A 151 6.19 -3.87 1.00
C PRO A 151 6.52 -5.11 0.15
N PHE A 152 7.57 -5.86 0.51
CA PHE A 152 8.00 -7.06 -0.23
C PHE A 152 7.85 -8.35 0.58
N GLY A 153 7.65 -8.24 1.90
CA GLY A 153 7.51 -9.35 2.83
C GLY A 153 6.07 -9.68 3.21
N THR A 154 5.12 -8.80 2.91
CA THR A 154 3.69 -8.94 3.27
C THR A 154 2.81 -9.23 2.07
N SER A 155 1.69 -9.92 2.28
CA SER A 155 0.65 -10.11 1.27
C SER A 155 -0.15 -8.81 1.08
N TYR A 156 -0.91 -8.73 -0.02
CA TYR A 156 -1.77 -7.57 -0.26
C TYR A 156 -2.81 -7.37 0.85
N LEU A 157 -3.48 -8.45 1.27
CA LEU A 157 -4.50 -8.37 2.31
C LEU A 157 -3.90 -7.91 3.65
N ASP A 158 -2.73 -8.44 4.01
CA ASP A 158 -2.05 -8.10 5.27
C ASP A 158 -1.55 -6.66 5.27
N SER A 159 -1.17 -6.13 4.10
CA SER A 159 -0.74 -4.74 3.99
C SER A 159 -1.90 -3.74 4.05
N LYS A 160 -3.15 -4.16 3.78
CA LYS A 160 -4.30 -3.26 3.95
C LYS A 160 -4.42 -2.82 5.39
N ILE A 161 -4.70 -1.55 5.63
CA ILE A 161 -5.03 -1.02 6.97
C ILE A 161 -6.55 -0.96 7.10
N SER A 162 -7.10 -1.53 8.17
CA SER A 162 -8.55 -1.51 8.37
C SER A 162 -9.08 -0.11 8.56
N GLN A 163 -10.29 0.13 8.07
CA GLN A 163 -10.95 1.42 8.16
C GLN A 163 -12.28 1.28 8.89
N GLN A 164 -12.63 2.32 9.64
CA GLN A 164 -14.00 2.44 10.15
C GLN A 164 -14.94 2.53 8.96
N MET A 165 -15.91 1.62 8.91
CA MET A 165 -16.76 1.50 7.74
C MET A 165 -18.14 0.96 8.14
N VAL A 166 -19.16 1.47 7.44
CA VAL A 166 -20.48 0.88 7.35
C VAL A 166 -20.62 0.36 5.93
N LYS A 167 -20.75 -0.96 5.78
CA LYS A 167 -20.88 -1.62 4.49
C LYS A 167 -22.21 -2.35 4.40
N VAL A 168 -22.93 -2.17 3.30
CA VAL A 168 -24.19 -2.87 3.01
C VAL A 168 -24.00 -3.68 1.73
N ASN A 169 -24.21 -4.99 1.82
CA ASN A 169 -24.21 -5.91 0.70
C ASN A 169 -25.65 -6.31 0.39
N VAL A 170 -26.14 -6.03 -0.81
CA VAL A 170 -27.51 -6.31 -1.24
C VAL A 170 -27.47 -7.31 -2.39
N PRO A 171 -27.82 -8.58 -2.16
CA PRO A 171 -27.99 -9.55 -3.23
C PRO A 171 -29.09 -9.10 -4.19
N ILE A 172 -28.80 -9.08 -5.49
CA ILE A 172 -29.76 -8.71 -6.55
C ILE A 172 -29.95 -9.91 -7.47
N GLY A 173 -31.11 -10.55 -7.35
CA GLY A 173 -31.38 -11.78 -8.10
C GLY A 173 -30.51 -12.93 -7.61
N VAL A 174 -29.99 -13.74 -8.54
CA VAL A 174 -29.25 -14.98 -8.21
C VAL A 174 -27.74 -14.86 -8.37
N ASN A 175 -27.26 -13.92 -9.20
CA ASN A 175 -25.86 -13.85 -9.63
C ASN A 175 -25.26 -12.45 -9.51
N SER A 176 -25.92 -11.53 -8.79
CA SER A 176 -25.46 -10.15 -8.70
C SER A 176 -25.45 -9.64 -7.26
N LEU A 177 -24.52 -8.75 -6.96
CA LEU A 177 -24.36 -8.15 -5.65
C LEU A 177 -24.13 -6.65 -5.81
N LEU A 178 -24.82 -5.85 -5.00
CA LEU A 178 -24.54 -4.43 -4.83
C LEU A 178 -23.93 -4.22 -3.45
N GLU A 179 -22.68 -3.79 -3.41
CA GLU A 179 -21.96 -3.39 -2.21
C GLU A 179 -21.98 -1.85 -2.13
N VAL A 180 -22.30 -1.30 -0.96
CA VAL A 180 -22.23 0.14 -0.69
C VAL A 180 -21.48 0.36 0.60
N SER A 181 -20.42 1.16 0.55
CA SER A 181 -19.54 1.44 1.69
C SER A 181 -19.55 2.93 2.02
N TYR A 182 -19.67 3.24 3.31
CA TYR A 182 -19.50 4.57 3.87
C TYR A 182 -18.37 4.54 4.91
N LEU A 183 -17.37 5.38 4.73
CA LEU A 183 -16.27 5.56 5.67
C LEU A 183 -16.42 6.95 6.29
N PRO A 184 -16.57 7.08 7.62
CA PRO A 184 -16.81 8.37 8.26
C PRO A 184 -15.55 9.23 8.32
N SER A 185 -14.36 8.67 8.14
CA SER A 185 -13.09 9.41 8.13
C SER A 185 -12.19 8.90 7.01
N PHE A 186 -11.08 9.61 6.80
CA PHE A 186 -10.03 9.25 5.88
C PHE A 186 -8.75 8.85 6.62
N GLN A 187 -7.98 7.97 6.01
CA GLN A 187 -6.61 7.68 6.38
C GLN A 187 -5.84 7.41 5.08
N GLY A 188 -4.66 8.00 4.98
CA GLY A 188 -3.71 7.74 3.89
C GLY A 188 -2.83 6.53 4.15
N ASP A 189 -2.03 6.20 3.16
CA ASP A 189 -1.06 5.11 3.24
C ASP A 189 -0.04 5.35 4.36
N ASN A 190 0.40 4.27 5.00
CA ASN A 190 1.48 4.33 5.97
C ASN A 190 2.82 4.21 5.24
N ILE A 191 3.49 5.34 5.07
CA ILE A 191 4.81 5.42 4.42
C ILE A 191 5.89 5.36 5.50
N PRO A 192 6.88 4.44 5.40
CA PRO A 192 7.92 4.33 6.42
C PRO A 192 8.83 5.57 6.40
N LEU A 193 8.90 6.25 7.55
CA LEU A 193 9.77 7.42 7.73
C LEU A 193 11.20 7.06 8.17
N SER A 194 11.43 5.80 8.54
CA SER A 194 12.72 5.26 8.98
C SER A 194 12.76 3.74 8.81
N GLY A 195 13.97 3.15 8.83
CA GLY A 195 14.18 1.70 8.66
C GLY A 195 14.57 1.29 7.24
N THR A 196 14.67 -0.01 7.01
CA THR A 196 15.13 -0.64 5.76
C THR A 196 14.38 -0.10 4.55
N TRP A 197 13.05 -0.14 4.62
CA TRP A 197 12.15 0.24 3.53
C TRP A 197 11.85 1.73 3.44
N THR A 198 12.64 2.59 4.11
CA THR A 198 12.48 4.05 3.97
C THR A 198 12.72 4.47 2.52
N PRO A 199 11.80 5.21 1.89
CA PRO A 199 11.93 5.58 0.49
C PRO A 199 13.09 6.55 0.26
N ALA A 200 13.65 6.56 -0.95
CA ALA A 200 14.75 7.46 -1.28
C ALA A 200 14.39 8.94 -1.07
N TYR A 201 13.15 9.34 -1.38
CA TYR A 201 12.72 10.73 -1.17
C TYR A 201 12.71 11.13 0.31
N ILE A 202 12.28 10.24 1.21
CA ILE A 202 12.32 10.50 2.66
C ILE A 202 13.77 10.57 3.13
N LYS A 203 14.63 9.62 2.70
CA LYS A 203 16.06 9.60 3.05
C LYS A 203 16.77 10.90 2.63
N ASN A 204 16.41 11.45 1.47
CA ASN A 204 17.04 12.63 0.89
C ASN A 204 16.30 13.94 1.22
N MET A 205 15.23 13.89 2.02
CA MET A 205 14.36 15.04 2.26
C MET A 205 15.07 16.18 2.99
N GLU A 206 15.87 15.88 4.02
CA GLU A 206 16.61 16.90 4.76
C GLU A 206 17.63 17.62 3.86
N GLU A 207 18.39 16.86 3.05
CA GLU A 207 19.33 17.43 2.09
C GLU A 207 18.58 18.30 1.07
N THR A 208 17.45 17.81 0.56
CA THR A 208 16.62 18.52 -0.40
C THR A 208 16.11 19.85 0.15
N ILE A 209 15.62 19.89 1.38
CA ILE A 209 15.16 21.13 2.04
C ILE A 209 16.33 22.06 2.33
N TYR A 210 17.46 21.54 2.82
CA TYR A 210 18.68 22.33 3.02
C TYR A 210 19.05 23.06 1.72
N LEU A 211 19.06 22.31 0.63
CA LEU A 211 19.34 22.77 -0.71
C LEU A 211 18.34 23.88 -1.14
N MET A 212 17.03 23.72 -0.89
CA MET A 212 16.00 24.75 -1.16
C MET A 212 16.20 26.03 -0.35
N ALA A 213 16.46 25.88 0.95
CA ALA A 213 16.48 26.99 1.89
C ALA A 213 17.77 27.83 1.74
N TYR A 214 18.89 27.20 1.36
CA TYR A 214 20.21 27.83 1.36
C TYR A 214 20.29 29.13 0.56
N PRO A 215 19.80 29.26 -0.69
CA PRO A 215 19.89 30.51 -1.44
C PRO A 215 19.14 31.68 -0.75
N SER A 216 17.94 31.40 -0.23
CA SER A 216 17.11 32.41 0.44
C SER A 216 17.71 32.80 1.79
N ILE A 217 18.19 31.83 2.56
CA ILE A 217 18.87 32.06 3.84
C ILE A 217 20.20 32.81 3.62
N LEU A 218 20.97 32.49 2.58
CA LEU A 218 22.21 33.19 2.24
C LEU A 218 21.96 34.68 1.98
N GLU A 219 20.88 35.02 1.28
CA GLU A 219 20.48 36.41 1.05
C GLU A 219 20.12 37.11 2.36
N GLN A 220 19.34 36.46 3.24
CA GLN A 220 18.96 36.99 4.56
C GLN A 220 20.17 37.19 5.49
N VAL A 221 21.10 36.23 5.53
CA VAL A 221 22.34 36.31 6.31
C VAL A 221 23.25 37.42 5.78
N THR A 222 23.37 37.55 4.46
CA THR A 222 24.16 38.62 3.83
C THR A 222 23.59 40.00 4.18
N ALA A 223 22.26 40.16 4.17
CA ALA A 223 21.59 41.42 4.49
C ALA A 223 21.63 41.79 5.98
N SER A 224 21.78 40.81 6.88
CA SER A 224 21.78 41.01 8.34
C SER A 224 23.16 41.25 8.94
N LEU A 225 24.24 40.95 8.22
CA LEU A 225 25.62 41.12 8.69
C LEU A 225 26.25 42.41 8.13
N PRO A 226 27.27 42.98 8.81
CA PRO A 226 27.99 44.16 8.30
C PRO A 226 28.60 43.91 6.91
N ASN A 227 28.61 44.94 6.05
CA ASN A 227 29.12 44.85 4.66
C ASN A 227 30.58 44.39 4.51
N ASN A 228 31.38 44.41 5.58
CA ASN A 228 32.79 43.99 5.58
C ASN A 228 32.99 42.59 6.18
N THR A 229 31.91 41.87 6.49
CA THR A 229 31.99 40.49 6.97
C THR A 229 32.65 39.61 5.91
N PRO A 230 33.69 38.82 6.27
CA PRO A 230 34.28 37.86 5.34
C PRO A 230 33.24 36.89 4.78
N GLN A 231 33.30 36.66 3.47
CA GLN A 231 32.38 35.76 2.76
C GLN A 231 32.31 34.35 3.39
N SER A 232 33.42 33.83 3.90
CA SER A 232 33.46 32.53 4.57
C SER A 232 32.62 32.46 5.86
N ILE A 233 32.42 33.60 6.55
CA ILE A 233 31.57 33.68 7.75
C ILE A 233 30.10 33.77 7.34
N ILE A 234 29.79 34.47 6.25
CA ILE A 234 28.45 34.53 5.68
C ILE A 234 28.02 33.12 5.25
N GLU A 235 28.88 32.43 4.50
CA GLU A 235 28.62 31.08 3.99
C GLU A 235 28.49 30.06 5.12
N SER A 236 29.34 30.10 6.14
CA SER A 236 29.24 29.18 7.29
C SER A 236 27.99 29.43 8.14
N SER A 237 27.59 30.69 8.31
CA SER A 237 26.36 31.04 9.02
C SER A 237 25.11 30.60 8.25
N ALA A 238 25.10 30.81 6.92
CA ALA A 238 24.02 30.36 6.05
C ALA A 238 23.92 28.83 6.01
N ASP A 239 25.05 28.13 5.93
CA ASP A 239 25.11 26.67 5.99
C ASP A 239 24.49 26.12 7.29
N GLN A 240 24.91 26.63 8.45
CA GLN A 240 24.37 26.17 9.73
C GLN A 240 22.87 26.48 9.89
N GLN A 241 22.42 27.68 9.48
CA GLN A 241 21.00 28.03 9.55
C GLN A 241 20.15 27.18 8.62
N SER A 242 20.65 26.86 7.42
CA SER A 242 19.94 26.02 6.46
C SER A 242 19.83 24.58 6.95
N LYS A 243 20.88 24.04 7.57
CA LYS A 243 20.84 22.70 8.20
C LYS A 243 19.86 22.64 9.36
N ASN A 244 19.88 23.65 10.23
CA ASN A 244 18.94 23.73 11.35
C ASN A 244 17.49 23.86 10.87
N ALA A 245 17.25 24.65 9.83
CA ALA A 245 15.93 24.79 9.21
C ALA A 245 15.47 23.46 8.64
N ALA A 246 16.28 22.80 7.80
CA ALA A 246 15.96 21.51 7.21
C ALA A 246 15.59 20.45 8.26
N SER A 247 16.44 20.29 9.29
CA SER A 247 16.18 19.35 10.39
C SER A 247 14.90 19.68 11.18
N THR A 248 14.63 20.98 11.42
CA THR A 248 13.38 21.41 12.09
C THR A 248 12.16 21.09 11.24
N ILE A 249 12.22 21.32 9.93
CA ILE A 249 11.08 21.11 9.02
C ILE A 249 10.77 19.62 8.90
N VAL A 250 11.80 18.78 8.71
CA VAL A 250 11.64 17.31 8.68
C VAL A 250 11.05 16.79 9.98
N SER A 251 11.48 17.31 11.14
CA SER A 251 10.94 16.90 12.44
C SER A 251 9.55 17.44 12.76
N THR A 252 9.01 18.36 11.95
CA THR A 252 7.69 18.97 12.13
C THR A 252 6.70 18.64 11.02
N ILE A 253 7.01 17.62 10.19
CA ILE A 253 6.07 17.08 9.23
C ILE A 253 4.79 16.72 9.98
N ASN A 254 3.73 17.44 9.66
CA ASN A 254 2.44 17.27 10.28
C ASN A 254 1.54 16.56 9.28
N PHE A 255 1.00 15.41 9.69
CA PHE A 255 -0.10 14.80 8.99
C PHE A 255 -1.36 15.47 9.52
N ASP A 256 -2.12 16.15 8.67
CA ASP A 256 -3.41 16.67 9.10
C ASP A 256 -4.28 15.48 9.52
N GLU A 257 -4.74 15.50 10.77
CA GLU A 257 -5.65 14.49 11.28
C GLU A 257 -6.98 14.63 10.54
N ALA A 258 -7.43 13.54 9.89
CA ALA A 258 -8.69 13.55 9.16
C ALA A 258 -9.87 13.86 10.10
N GLU A 259 -10.73 14.78 9.67
CA GLU A 259 -11.89 15.19 10.44
C GLU A 259 -13.07 14.24 10.18
N TYR A 260 -13.59 13.63 11.24
CA TYR A 260 -14.76 12.75 11.15
C TYR A 260 -15.95 13.46 10.49
N PHE A 261 -16.60 12.75 9.59
CA PHE A 261 -17.73 13.12 8.73
C PHE A 261 -17.41 14.17 7.66
N ILE A 262 -16.40 15.03 7.87
CA ILE A 262 -15.94 16.01 6.88
C ILE A 262 -15.12 15.29 5.81
N ASP A 263 -14.12 14.52 6.22
CA ASP A 263 -13.28 13.71 5.34
C ASP A 263 -13.88 12.32 5.12
N SER A 264 -15.21 12.27 4.94
CA SER A 264 -15.92 11.04 4.68
C SER A 264 -15.81 10.61 3.21
N GLN A 265 -15.85 9.29 3.02
CA GLN A 265 -15.70 8.63 1.72
C GLN A 265 -16.92 7.74 1.49
N VAL A 266 -17.35 7.65 0.24
CA VAL A 266 -18.46 6.78 -0.15
C VAL A 266 -18.06 5.96 -1.37
N ALA A 267 -18.54 4.74 -1.44
CA ALA A 267 -18.28 3.88 -2.57
C ALA A 267 -19.45 2.93 -2.82
N ALA A 268 -19.58 2.51 -4.07
CA ALA A 268 -20.48 1.44 -4.46
C ALA A 268 -19.79 0.53 -5.48
N ARG A 269 -20.00 -0.78 -5.34
CA ARG A 269 -19.55 -1.79 -6.31
C ARG A 269 -20.73 -2.68 -6.68
N PHE A 270 -20.95 -2.87 -7.96
CA PHE A 270 -21.92 -3.83 -8.49
C PHE A 270 -21.17 -4.95 -9.20
N THR A 271 -21.35 -6.19 -8.75
CA THR A 271 -20.80 -7.37 -9.41
C THR A 271 -21.90 -8.24 -9.99
N THR A 272 -21.60 -8.91 -11.10
CA THR A 272 -22.50 -9.89 -11.70
C THR A 272 -21.77 -10.96 -12.49
N SER A 273 -22.26 -12.19 -12.40
CA SER A 273 -21.77 -13.32 -13.20
C SER A 273 -22.63 -13.53 -14.45
N LEU A 274 -22.00 -13.46 -15.62
CA LEU A 274 -22.60 -13.67 -16.95
C LEU A 274 -21.88 -14.81 -17.69
N ASN A 275 -22.50 -15.99 -17.72
CA ASN A 275 -21.95 -17.21 -18.32
C ASN A 275 -20.59 -17.62 -17.73
N TYR A 276 -19.50 -17.32 -18.43
CA TYR A 276 -18.12 -17.67 -18.09
C TYR A 276 -17.31 -16.44 -17.63
N MET A 277 -17.97 -15.29 -17.45
CA MET A 277 -17.36 -14.03 -17.07
C MET A 277 -17.99 -13.50 -15.79
N ASP A 278 -17.16 -13.03 -14.88
CA ASP A 278 -17.56 -12.22 -13.73
C ASP A 278 -17.19 -10.77 -14.03
N LEU A 279 -18.14 -9.86 -13.84
CA LEU A 279 -17.98 -8.44 -14.11
C LEU A 279 -18.19 -7.64 -12.83
N GLY A 280 -17.41 -6.60 -12.64
CA GLY A 280 -17.56 -5.62 -11.56
C GLY A 280 -17.54 -4.20 -12.11
N PHE A 281 -18.35 -3.35 -11.50
CA PHE A 281 -18.40 -1.91 -11.75
C PHE A 281 -18.30 -1.18 -10.42
N THR A 282 -17.32 -0.31 -10.29
CA THR A 282 -17.02 0.40 -9.04
C THR A 282 -17.17 1.91 -9.24
N TYR A 283 -17.75 2.59 -8.25
CA TYR A 283 -17.65 4.03 -8.12
C TYR A 283 -17.16 4.36 -6.71
N TYR A 284 -16.14 5.19 -6.61
CA TYR A 284 -15.58 5.65 -5.35
C TYR A 284 -15.49 7.17 -5.36
N TYR A 285 -15.91 7.80 -4.27
CA TYR A 285 -15.72 9.22 -4.04
C TYR A 285 -15.09 9.43 -2.67
N GLY A 286 -13.80 9.72 -2.66
CA GLY A 286 -12.99 9.84 -1.46
C GLY A 286 -11.71 10.58 -1.79
N PHE A 287 -10.58 10.05 -1.34
CA PHE A 287 -9.27 10.66 -1.51
C PHE A 287 -8.28 9.66 -2.10
N LEU A 288 -7.27 10.16 -2.81
CA LEU A 288 -6.06 9.39 -3.10
C LEU A 288 -5.35 9.07 -1.77
N LYS A 289 -4.80 7.86 -1.65
CA LYS A 289 -4.22 7.40 -0.39
C LYS A 289 -2.80 7.91 -0.16
N GLN A 290 -2.14 8.37 -1.22
CA GLN A 290 -0.87 9.06 -1.12
C GLN A 290 -1.05 10.58 -1.11
N PRO A 291 -0.28 11.29 -0.27
CA PRO A 291 -0.35 12.74 -0.20
C PRO A 291 0.49 13.40 -1.29
N THR A 292 0.09 14.61 -1.68
CA THR A 292 0.93 15.58 -2.37
C THR A 292 1.45 16.63 -1.39
N LEU A 293 2.33 17.50 -1.86
CA LEU A 293 2.77 18.69 -1.15
C LEU A 293 2.31 19.91 -1.95
N ASP A 294 2.04 21.04 -1.28
CA ASP A 294 1.89 22.33 -1.95
C ASP A 294 3.27 22.96 -2.19
N PRO A 295 3.76 23.03 -3.45
CA PRO A 295 5.06 23.61 -3.77
C PRO A 295 5.19 25.06 -3.33
N ALA A 296 4.11 25.85 -3.37
CA ALA A 296 4.13 27.25 -2.98
C ALA A 296 4.36 27.37 -1.47
N ASP A 297 3.71 26.55 -0.65
CA ASP A 297 3.87 26.57 0.80
C ASP A 297 5.27 26.08 1.24
N VAL A 298 5.81 25.07 0.54
CA VAL A 298 7.20 24.63 0.74
C VAL A 298 8.19 25.75 0.41
N LEU A 299 7.98 26.46 -0.71
CA LEU A 299 8.92 27.50 -1.16
C LEU A 299 8.81 28.82 -0.38
N GLU A 300 7.60 29.24 -0.02
CA GLU A 300 7.35 30.53 0.65
C GLU A 300 7.50 30.44 2.16
N ASN A 301 7.00 29.35 2.76
CA ASN A 301 6.91 29.22 4.21
C ASN A 301 7.83 28.14 4.79
N LEU A 302 8.51 27.35 3.94
CA LEU A 302 9.33 26.21 4.36
C LEU A 302 8.51 25.21 5.20
N ARG A 303 7.25 25.01 4.84
CA ARG A 303 6.34 24.08 5.52
C ARG A 303 6.05 22.88 4.63
N LEU A 304 6.12 21.69 5.21
CA LEU A 304 5.68 20.45 4.57
C LEU A 304 4.27 20.14 5.06
N ASN A 305 3.27 20.64 4.33
CA ASN A 305 1.88 20.29 4.54
C ASN A 305 1.50 19.21 3.54
N LEU A 306 1.16 18.02 4.04
CA LEU A 306 0.73 16.89 3.24
C LEU A 306 -0.75 17.05 2.89
N ILE A 307 -1.08 16.97 1.59
CA ILE A 307 -2.42 17.21 1.07
C ILE A 307 -2.91 15.93 0.41
N TYR A 308 -4.07 15.43 0.85
CA TYR A 308 -4.72 14.30 0.19
C TYR A 308 -5.74 14.80 -0.81
N ASN A 309 -5.56 14.45 -2.09
CA ASN A 309 -6.42 14.98 -3.15
C ASN A 309 -7.76 14.25 -3.18
N ARG A 310 -8.86 15.00 -3.20
CA ARG A 310 -10.19 14.43 -3.44
C ARG A 310 -10.25 13.82 -4.84
N VAL A 311 -10.81 12.63 -4.96
CA VAL A 311 -10.92 11.89 -6.22
C VAL A 311 -12.30 11.25 -6.36
N GLN A 312 -12.78 11.20 -7.60
CA GLN A 312 -13.84 10.32 -8.05
C GLN A 312 -13.23 9.23 -8.94
N THR A 313 -13.41 7.98 -8.58
CA THR A 313 -12.92 6.85 -9.37
C THR A 313 -14.06 6.07 -9.96
N ILE A 314 -14.01 5.83 -11.27
CA ILE A 314 -14.91 4.92 -11.98
C ILE A 314 -14.10 3.70 -12.38
N GLY A 315 -14.46 2.54 -11.85
CA GLY A 315 -13.77 1.28 -12.02
C GLY A 315 -14.59 0.24 -12.78
N PHE A 316 -13.89 -0.64 -13.47
CA PHE A 316 -14.43 -1.85 -14.08
C PHE A 316 -13.44 -3.00 -13.86
N ASP A 317 -13.95 -4.16 -13.46
CA ASP A 317 -13.17 -5.39 -13.30
C ASP A 317 -13.86 -6.56 -14.03
N ILE A 318 -13.04 -7.48 -14.56
CA ILE A 318 -13.49 -8.67 -15.26
C ILE A 318 -12.62 -9.87 -14.89
N ALA A 319 -13.24 -11.01 -14.65
CA ALA A 319 -12.58 -12.31 -14.63
C ALA A 319 -13.28 -13.24 -15.62
N ALA A 320 -12.52 -14.03 -16.37
CA ALA A 320 -13.08 -14.99 -17.33
C ALA A 320 -12.14 -16.16 -17.55
N GLN A 321 -12.69 -17.37 -17.66
CA GLN A 321 -11.95 -18.53 -18.14
C GLN A 321 -12.02 -18.58 -19.68
N ILE A 322 -10.88 -18.36 -20.34
CA ILE A 322 -10.76 -18.44 -21.81
C ILE A 322 -9.83 -19.59 -22.18
N GLY A 323 -10.42 -20.74 -22.55
CA GLY A 323 -9.66 -21.96 -22.79
C GLY A 323 -9.04 -22.46 -21.48
N SER A 324 -7.71 -22.54 -21.42
CA SER A 324 -6.96 -22.92 -20.21
C SER A 324 -6.48 -21.71 -19.39
N PHE A 325 -6.77 -20.49 -19.83
CA PHE A 325 -6.32 -19.26 -19.18
C PHE A 325 -7.39 -18.72 -18.26
N ASN A 326 -7.05 -18.54 -17.00
CA ASN A 326 -7.83 -17.78 -16.02
C ASN A 326 -7.48 -16.30 -16.21
N THR A 327 -8.22 -15.60 -17.05
CA THR A 327 -7.92 -14.21 -17.42
C THR A 327 -8.60 -13.23 -16.49
N LYS A 328 -7.90 -12.17 -16.12
CA LYS A 328 -8.33 -11.13 -15.20
C LYS A 328 -7.98 -9.76 -15.77
N GLY A 329 -8.82 -8.77 -15.54
CA GLY A 329 -8.54 -7.41 -15.94
C GLY A 329 -9.25 -6.39 -15.06
N GLU A 330 -8.60 -5.25 -14.85
CA GLU A 330 -9.13 -4.12 -14.10
C GLU A 330 -8.80 -2.83 -14.82
N LEU A 331 -9.69 -1.85 -14.73
CA LEU A 331 -9.53 -0.52 -15.29
C LEU A 331 -10.17 0.49 -14.35
N ALA A 332 -9.43 1.51 -13.95
CA ALA A 332 -9.92 2.58 -13.10
C ALA A 332 -9.55 3.95 -13.70
N TYR A 333 -10.56 4.82 -13.81
CA TYR A 333 -10.36 6.21 -14.18
C TYR A 333 -10.49 7.10 -12.94
N ASN A 334 -9.40 7.77 -12.58
CA ASN A 334 -9.32 8.69 -11.45
C ASN A 334 -9.53 10.12 -11.93
N LEU A 335 -10.57 10.77 -11.41
CA LEU A 335 -10.92 12.16 -11.69
C LEU A 335 -10.67 13.00 -10.42
N THR A 336 -9.65 13.83 -10.47
CA THR A 336 -9.31 14.79 -9.41
C THR A 336 -9.92 16.15 -9.72
N ASN A 337 -9.65 17.13 -8.85
CA ASN A 337 -10.06 18.52 -9.11
C ASN A 337 -9.19 19.23 -10.15
N ASP A 338 -8.04 18.66 -10.53
CA ASP A 338 -7.17 19.25 -11.56
C ASP A 338 -7.55 18.75 -12.96
N LEU A 339 -8.66 19.29 -13.46
CA LEU A 339 -9.21 18.91 -14.76
C LEU A 339 -8.30 19.30 -15.93
N ASP A 340 -7.59 20.42 -15.79
CA ASP A 340 -6.71 20.97 -16.82
C ASP A 340 -5.26 20.47 -16.67
N GLY A 341 -4.90 19.86 -15.54
CA GLY A 341 -3.57 19.31 -15.27
C GLY A 341 -2.51 20.39 -15.00
N SER A 342 -2.91 21.50 -14.37
CA SER A 342 -2.10 22.70 -14.21
C SER A 342 -1.95 23.17 -12.75
N ASP A 343 -2.62 22.52 -11.81
CA ASP A 343 -2.53 22.82 -10.38
C ASP A 343 -1.44 21.94 -9.74
N PRO A 344 -0.26 22.50 -9.44
CA PRO A 344 0.87 21.70 -8.98
C PRO A 344 0.72 21.21 -7.52
N ALA A 345 -0.41 21.46 -6.86
CA ALA A 345 -0.72 20.87 -5.54
C ALA A 345 -1.64 19.65 -5.64
N VAL A 346 -2.21 19.37 -6.82
CA VAL A 346 -3.24 18.36 -7.03
C VAL A 346 -2.81 17.42 -8.16
N ASN A 347 -2.81 16.12 -7.91
CA ASN A 347 -2.56 15.14 -8.96
C ASN A 347 -3.56 15.30 -10.10
N ASN A 348 -3.09 15.17 -11.34
CA ASN A 348 -3.90 15.10 -12.53
C ASN A 348 -4.79 13.85 -12.53
N ASN A 349 -5.77 13.86 -13.42
CA ASN A 349 -6.56 12.67 -13.73
C ASN A 349 -5.66 11.54 -14.24
N SER A 350 -6.00 10.29 -13.91
CA SER A 350 -5.20 9.13 -14.32
C SER A 350 -6.06 7.94 -14.74
N VAL A 351 -5.44 6.99 -15.44
CA VAL A 351 -6.04 5.70 -15.81
C VAL A 351 -5.13 4.58 -15.37
N LYS A 352 -5.57 3.83 -14.36
CA LYS A 352 -4.91 2.62 -13.90
C LYS A 352 -5.51 1.40 -14.58
N TYR A 353 -4.68 0.46 -15.00
CA TYR A 353 -5.13 -0.76 -15.64
C TYR A 353 -4.29 -1.97 -15.22
N ILE A 354 -4.95 -3.12 -15.17
CA ILE A 354 -4.34 -4.42 -14.94
C ILE A 354 -4.90 -5.38 -15.98
N LEU A 355 -4.02 -6.18 -16.57
CA LEU A 355 -4.41 -7.32 -17.39
C LEU A 355 -3.49 -8.48 -17.10
N GLY A 356 -4.07 -9.61 -16.70
CA GLY A 356 -3.30 -10.79 -16.34
C GLY A 356 -3.99 -12.09 -16.68
N PHE A 357 -3.22 -13.17 -16.58
CA PHE A 357 -3.74 -14.51 -16.63
C PHE A 357 -2.97 -15.44 -15.70
N ASP A 358 -3.66 -16.48 -15.27
CA ASP A 358 -3.11 -17.66 -14.63
C ASP A 358 -3.33 -18.90 -15.53
N ILE A 359 -2.34 -19.78 -15.58
CA ILE A 359 -2.41 -21.05 -16.33
C ILE A 359 -1.63 -22.17 -15.65
N ASN A 360 -2.28 -23.32 -15.50
CA ASN A 360 -1.63 -24.58 -15.17
C ASN A 360 -1.13 -25.25 -16.46
N LEU A 361 0.17 -25.52 -16.52
CA LEU A 361 0.79 -26.17 -17.66
C LEU A 361 0.75 -27.70 -17.52
N PRO A 362 0.60 -28.46 -18.61
CA PRO A 362 0.54 -29.92 -18.58
C PRO A 362 1.94 -30.56 -18.42
N ILE A 363 2.78 -29.99 -17.57
CA ILE A 363 4.14 -30.44 -17.25
C ILE A 363 4.27 -30.36 -15.73
N ASN A 364 4.33 -31.53 -15.07
CA ASN A 364 4.26 -31.65 -13.60
C ASN A 364 3.04 -30.91 -13.01
N ASN A 365 3.27 -30.11 -11.98
CA ASN A 365 2.30 -29.24 -11.33
C ASN A 365 2.65 -27.77 -11.60
N MET A 366 3.26 -27.47 -12.75
CA MET A 366 3.76 -26.14 -13.05
C MET A 366 2.62 -25.15 -13.29
N ASN A 367 2.65 -24.04 -12.56
CA ASN A 367 1.73 -22.93 -12.68
C ASN A 367 2.49 -21.67 -13.15
N ILE A 368 1.84 -20.86 -13.99
CA ILE A 368 2.33 -19.56 -14.41
C ILE A 368 1.23 -18.53 -14.22
N LEU A 369 1.57 -17.48 -13.48
CA LEU A 369 0.81 -16.24 -13.41
C LEU A 369 1.62 -15.13 -14.10
N LEU A 370 0.96 -14.34 -14.93
CA LEU A 370 1.56 -13.18 -15.59
C LEU A 370 0.54 -12.04 -15.66
N GLN A 371 0.92 -10.84 -15.22
CA GLN A 371 0.10 -9.64 -15.31
C GLN A 371 0.92 -8.40 -15.71
N GLY A 372 0.30 -7.53 -16.50
CA GLY A 372 0.77 -6.18 -16.75
C GLY A 372 -0.06 -5.20 -15.90
N VAL A 373 0.61 -4.37 -15.12
CA VAL A 373 0.03 -3.30 -14.31
C VAL A 373 0.56 -1.97 -14.82
N GLY A 374 -0.28 -0.96 -15.01
CA GLY A 374 0.19 0.35 -15.42
C GLY A 374 -0.76 1.48 -15.03
N ASP A 375 -0.18 2.67 -14.97
CA ASP A 375 -0.90 3.93 -14.80
C ASP A 375 -0.57 4.88 -15.95
N VAL A 376 -1.51 5.73 -16.33
CA VAL A 376 -1.33 6.80 -17.32
C VAL A 376 -1.87 8.09 -16.75
N ILE A 377 -0.98 9.06 -16.57
CA ILE A 377 -1.34 10.41 -16.13
C ILE A 377 -1.81 11.21 -17.34
N LEU A 378 -3.02 11.77 -17.24
CA LEU A 378 -3.64 12.56 -18.29
C LEU A 378 -3.25 14.04 -18.16
N SER A 379 -3.53 14.81 -19.22
CA SER A 379 -3.18 16.24 -19.29
C SER A 379 -1.70 16.55 -19.01
N SER A 380 -0.82 15.58 -19.27
CA SER A 380 0.60 15.64 -18.91
C SER A 380 1.38 16.78 -19.57
N SER A 381 0.88 17.34 -20.68
CA SER A 381 1.48 18.52 -21.32
C SER A 381 1.48 19.79 -20.46
N ASN A 382 0.65 19.83 -19.41
CA ASN A 382 0.51 20.98 -18.51
C ASN A 382 1.27 20.79 -17.19
N ILE A 383 1.84 19.60 -16.96
CA ILE A 383 2.64 19.29 -15.77
C ILE A 383 3.91 20.16 -15.77
N GLY A 384 3.98 21.04 -14.78
CA GLY A 384 5.12 21.93 -14.58
C GLY A 384 6.25 21.24 -13.82
N VAL A 385 7.46 21.82 -13.85
CA VAL A 385 8.61 21.32 -13.06
C VAL A 385 8.43 21.41 -11.54
N LEU A 386 7.35 22.06 -11.09
CA LEU A 386 6.96 22.18 -9.68
C LEU A 386 5.82 21.24 -9.31
N ASP A 387 5.33 20.45 -10.27
CA ASP A 387 4.23 19.55 -10.05
C ASP A 387 4.74 18.25 -9.41
N PRO A 388 4.05 17.67 -8.42
CA PRO A 388 4.46 16.42 -7.80
C PRO A 388 4.55 15.26 -8.79
N GLN A 389 3.87 15.36 -9.93
CA GLN A 389 3.89 14.33 -10.96
C GLN A 389 4.92 14.58 -12.07
N TYR A 390 5.79 15.58 -11.92
CA TYR A 390 6.83 15.90 -12.91
C TYR A 390 7.84 14.77 -13.11
N SER A 391 7.98 14.32 -14.36
CA SER A 391 8.96 13.31 -14.77
C SER A 391 10.17 13.95 -15.46
N THR A 392 11.38 13.59 -15.04
CA THR A 392 12.61 14.01 -15.74
C THR A 392 12.84 13.28 -17.06
N SER A 393 12.24 12.09 -17.24
CA SER A 393 12.28 11.35 -18.50
C SER A 393 11.19 11.79 -19.49
N ASP A 394 10.31 12.71 -19.09
CA ASP A 394 9.11 13.12 -19.85
C ASP A 394 8.16 11.94 -20.13
N GLU A 395 8.20 10.91 -19.28
CA GLU A 395 7.30 9.76 -19.32
C GLU A 395 6.29 9.88 -18.18
N TYR A 396 5.01 9.93 -18.53
CA TYR A 396 3.88 10.10 -17.61
C TYR A 396 2.95 8.88 -17.62
N TRP A 397 3.57 7.72 -17.78
CA TRP A 397 2.92 6.43 -17.76
C TRP A 397 3.88 5.43 -17.13
N THR A 398 3.33 4.39 -16.52
CA THR A 398 4.09 3.25 -16.00
C THR A 398 3.58 1.96 -16.66
N LEU A 399 4.45 0.96 -16.69
CA LEU A 399 4.04 -0.41 -17.02
C LEU A 399 5.03 -1.35 -16.35
N SER A 400 4.51 -2.21 -15.48
CA SER A 400 5.25 -3.26 -14.82
C SER A 400 4.69 -4.61 -15.22
N ILE A 401 5.60 -5.50 -15.64
CA ILE A 401 5.28 -6.88 -15.98
C ILE A 401 5.64 -7.73 -14.78
N MET A 402 4.63 -8.32 -14.18
CA MET A 402 4.78 -9.16 -13.01
C MET A 402 4.44 -10.60 -13.35
N GLY A 403 5.09 -11.53 -12.68
CA GLY A 403 4.72 -12.92 -12.82
C GLY A 403 5.26 -13.79 -11.70
N ARG A 404 4.65 -14.97 -11.63
CA ARG A 404 5.04 -16.07 -10.76
C ARG A 404 5.13 -17.33 -11.59
N VAL A 405 6.19 -18.09 -11.37
CA VAL A 405 6.33 -19.46 -11.89
C VAL A 405 6.56 -20.36 -10.70
N SER A 406 5.69 -21.34 -10.50
CA SER A 406 5.80 -22.33 -9.43
C SER A 406 5.68 -23.74 -9.97
N ASP A 407 6.33 -24.70 -9.31
CA ASP A 407 6.18 -26.14 -9.56
C ASP A 407 6.40 -26.91 -8.25
N SER A 408 5.84 -28.11 -8.16
CA SER A 408 5.98 -28.98 -6.99
C SER A 408 6.56 -30.36 -7.35
N TYR A 409 7.42 -30.84 -6.46
CA TYR A 409 8.24 -32.04 -6.63
C TYR A 409 8.13 -32.95 -5.41
N LEU A 410 8.64 -34.18 -5.55
CA LEU A 410 8.76 -35.15 -4.46
C LEU A 410 7.42 -35.52 -3.81
N ASN A 411 6.35 -35.64 -4.61
CA ASN A 411 4.96 -35.80 -4.15
C ASN A 411 4.56 -34.60 -3.26
N GLU A 412 4.70 -33.39 -3.80
CA GLU A 412 4.32 -32.12 -3.16
C GLU A 412 5.11 -31.78 -1.88
N LYS A 413 6.17 -32.52 -1.57
CA LYS A 413 7.05 -32.21 -0.43
C LYS A 413 7.99 -31.05 -0.68
N LEU A 414 8.29 -30.73 -1.94
CA LEU A 414 9.15 -29.60 -2.29
C LEU A 414 8.41 -28.71 -3.27
N SER A 415 8.11 -27.48 -2.87
CA SER A 415 7.61 -26.43 -3.76
C SER A 415 8.74 -25.47 -4.10
N LEU A 416 8.89 -25.16 -5.38
CA LEU A 416 9.81 -24.14 -5.87
C LEU A 416 9.00 -23.06 -6.56
N GLU A 417 9.29 -21.80 -6.24
CA GLU A 417 8.62 -20.64 -6.80
C GLU A 417 9.65 -19.57 -7.16
N ILE A 418 9.42 -18.87 -8.27
CA ILE A 418 10.08 -17.60 -8.55
C ILE A 418 8.99 -16.58 -8.86
N THR A 419 8.94 -15.55 -8.04
CA THR A 419 8.07 -14.40 -8.22
C THR A 419 8.89 -13.19 -8.61
N GLY A 420 8.40 -12.32 -9.48
CA GLY A 420 9.16 -11.14 -9.88
C GLY A 420 8.35 -10.10 -10.63
N SER A 421 8.94 -8.93 -10.76
CA SER A 421 8.39 -7.79 -11.47
C SER A 421 9.49 -7.05 -12.21
N TYR A 422 9.18 -6.56 -13.40
CA TYR A 422 10.06 -5.71 -14.21
C TYR A 422 9.30 -4.47 -14.66
N SER A 423 9.78 -3.29 -14.25
CA SER A 423 9.20 -2.01 -14.66
C SER A 423 9.82 -1.56 -15.98
N ILE A 424 9.00 -1.31 -16.99
CA ILE A 424 9.45 -0.99 -18.35
C ILE A 424 10.07 0.41 -18.43
N VAL A 425 9.44 1.38 -17.77
CA VAL A 425 9.84 2.81 -17.79
C VAL A 425 11.07 3.02 -16.91
N ASP A 426 11.00 2.59 -15.66
CA ASP A 426 12.09 2.69 -14.68
C ASP A 426 13.29 1.77 -14.99
N ARG A 427 13.06 0.68 -15.74
CA ARG A 427 14.05 -0.35 -16.08
C ARG A 427 14.71 -0.98 -14.85
N ASP A 428 13.91 -1.17 -13.82
CA ASP A 428 14.29 -1.84 -12.59
C ASP A 428 13.50 -3.14 -12.41
N PHE A 429 13.95 -3.98 -11.48
CA PHE A 429 13.31 -5.27 -11.26
C PHE A 429 13.45 -5.77 -9.83
N MET A 430 12.51 -6.66 -9.50
CA MET A 430 12.56 -7.50 -8.32
C MET A 430 12.48 -8.96 -8.74
N ALA A 431 13.26 -9.82 -8.07
CA ALA A 431 13.12 -11.25 -8.16
C ALA A 431 13.13 -11.87 -6.75
N LYS A 432 12.17 -12.78 -6.51
CA LYS A 432 11.93 -13.46 -5.24
C LYS A 432 11.86 -14.98 -5.45
N PRO A 433 12.98 -15.70 -5.63
CA PRO A 433 13.00 -17.15 -5.55
C PRO A 433 12.68 -17.64 -4.14
N LYS A 434 11.81 -18.65 -4.03
CA LYS A 434 11.38 -19.31 -2.80
C LYS A 434 11.41 -20.82 -2.96
N ALA A 435 11.88 -21.51 -1.93
CA ALA A 435 11.85 -22.96 -1.84
C ALA A 435 11.22 -23.37 -0.50
N THR A 436 10.19 -24.19 -0.56
CA THR A 436 9.45 -24.67 0.61
C THR A 436 9.52 -26.19 0.66
N TYR A 437 9.90 -26.74 1.81
CA TYR A 437 9.97 -28.18 2.05
C TYR A 437 9.05 -28.62 3.19
N SER A 438 8.06 -29.45 2.87
CA SER A 438 7.15 -30.07 3.82
C SER A 438 7.84 -31.24 4.52
N ILE A 439 8.18 -31.05 5.79
CA ILE A 439 8.83 -32.05 6.64
C ILE A 439 7.82 -33.17 6.94
N ASN A 440 6.61 -32.75 7.32
CA ASN A 440 5.43 -33.57 7.57
C ASN A 440 4.18 -32.70 7.36
N ASP A 441 3.00 -33.25 7.62
CA ASP A 441 1.71 -32.59 7.37
C ASP A 441 1.52 -31.31 8.22
N ASN A 442 2.24 -31.16 9.32
CA ASN A 442 2.11 -30.06 10.28
C ASN A 442 3.34 -29.14 10.30
N SER A 443 4.32 -29.34 9.42
CA SER A 443 5.61 -28.63 9.53
C SER A 443 6.27 -28.40 8.18
N LYS A 444 6.60 -27.14 7.90
CA LYS A 444 7.23 -26.71 6.65
C LYS A 444 8.43 -25.84 6.98
N ILE A 445 9.53 -26.01 6.24
CA ILE A 445 10.66 -25.09 6.28
C ILE A 445 10.76 -24.41 4.92
N TYR A 446 11.02 -23.11 4.91
CA TYR A 446 11.21 -22.39 3.66
C TYR A 446 12.45 -21.49 3.70
N ALA A 447 12.98 -21.23 2.52
CA ALA A 447 14.00 -20.22 2.29
C ALA A 447 13.59 -19.38 1.08
N GLN A 448 13.70 -18.07 1.19
CA GLN A 448 13.46 -17.13 0.09
C GLN A 448 14.54 -16.06 0.06
N TYR A 449 14.83 -15.58 -1.14
CA TYR A 449 15.75 -14.48 -1.34
C TYR A 449 15.06 -13.38 -2.12
N LEU A 450 15.09 -12.16 -1.61
CA LEU A 450 14.61 -10.96 -2.29
C LEU A 450 15.81 -10.25 -2.92
N LEU A 451 15.79 -10.12 -4.24
CA LEU A 451 16.75 -9.37 -5.05
C LEU A 451 16.08 -8.13 -5.62
N LEU A 452 16.67 -6.96 -5.39
CA LEU A 452 16.19 -5.66 -5.89
C LEU A 452 17.30 -4.97 -6.67
N GLU A 453 17.00 -4.56 -7.90
CA GLU A 453 18.00 -3.99 -8.80
C GLU A 453 17.38 -2.85 -9.63
N GLY A 454 18.12 -1.75 -9.82
CA GLY A 454 17.61 -0.60 -10.55
C GLY A 454 18.41 0.68 -10.34
N GLY A 455 17.83 1.82 -10.73
CA GLY A 455 18.39 3.12 -10.43
C GLY A 455 18.10 3.55 -8.98
N ALA A 456 18.97 4.34 -8.35
CA ALA A 456 18.83 4.74 -6.94
C ALA A 456 17.54 5.53 -6.60
N THR A 457 16.78 5.95 -7.60
CA THR A 457 15.51 6.69 -7.45
C THR A 457 14.32 5.96 -8.07
N THR A 458 14.51 4.75 -8.60
CA THR A 458 13.43 3.96 -9.20
C THR A 458 12.71 3.11 -8.14
N THR A 459 11.54 2.59 -8.49
CA THR A 459 10.65 1.83 -7.60
C THR A 459 11.36 0.75 -6.77
N PHE A 460 12.13 -0.14 -7.41
CA PHE A 460 12.92 -1.19 -6.76
C PHE A 460 14.36 -0.76 -6.46
N GLY A 461 15.00 -0.04 -7.40
CA GLY A 461 16.42 0.30 -7.32
C GLY A 461 16.78 1.20 -6.13
N GLN A 462 15.83 1.95 -5.57
CA GLN A 462 16.01 2.70 -4.32
C GLN A 462 16.28 1.81 -3.09
N TYR A 463 16.06 0.50 -3.23
CA TYR A 463 16.25 -0.53 -2.20
C TYR A 463 17.29 -1.58 -2.61
N ASP A 464 18.14 -1.29 -3.60
CA ASP A 464 19.21 -2.19 -4.09
C ASP A 464 20.13 -2.75 -2.98
N ASN A 465 20.34 -1.99 -1.91
CA ASN A 465 21.17 -2.37 -0.77
C ASN A 465 20.40 -3.16 0.31
N ASN A 466 19.13 -3.49 0.07
CA ASN A 466 18.23 -4.16 1.02
C ASN A 466 17.89 -5.61 0.61
N ASP A 467 18.67 -6.20 -0.29
CA ASP A 467 18.59 -7.63 -0.59
C ASP A 467 18.52 -8.48 0.69
N THR A 468 17.55 -9.40 0.75
CA THR A 468 17.19 -10.10 1.99
C THR A 468 17.10 -11.61 1.77
N LEU A 469 17.74 -12.39 2.65
CA LEU A 469 17.56 -13.84 2.75
C LEU A 469 16.70 -14.15 3.97
N THR A 470 15.51 -14.72 3.76
CA THR A 470 14.63 -15.17 4.83
C THR A 470 14.64 -16.69 4.90
N ILE A 471 14.76 -17.23 6.11
CA ILE A 471 14.60 -18.66 6.40
C ILE A 471 13.53 -18.77 7.47
N GLY A 472 12.44 -19.46 7.16
CA GLY A 472 11.31 -19.61 8.07
C GLY A 472 10.93 -21.07 8.29
N LEU A 473 10.15 -21.28 9.35
CA LEU A 473 9.75 -22.59 9.83
C LEU A 473 8.34 -22.48 10.40
N ASP A 474 7.40 -23.10 9.71
CA ASP A 474 5.99 -23.07 10.05
C ASP A 474 5.62 -24.38 10.74
N PHE A 475 4.88 -24.28 11.84
CA PHE A 475 4.39 -25.43 12.61
C PHE A 475 2.95 -25.20 13.05
N ILE A 476 2.13 -26.24 12.89
CA ILE A 476 0.74 -26.29 13.37
C ILE A 476 0.70 -27.26 14.56
N PHE A 477 0.18 -26.78 15.69
CA PHE A 477 0.12 -27.52 16.96
C PHE A 477 -1.14 -28.36 17.12
#